data_AF-A0A7S1TCY4-F1
#
_entry.id   AF-A0A7S1TCY4-F1
#
_cell.length_a   1.000
_cell.length_b   1.000
_cell.length_c   1.000
_cell.angle_alpha   90.00
_cell.angle_beta   90.00
_cell.angle_gamma   90.00
#
_symmetry.space_group_name_H-M   'P 1'
#
loop_
_entity.id
_entity.type
_entity.pdbx_description
1 polymer ?
#
loop_
_entity_poly.entity_id
_entity_poly.type
_entity_poly.pdbx_seq_one_letter_code
_entity_poly.pdbx_strand_id
1 'polypeptide(L)'
;MDTKWRMAIASAILNVIQAGTFFMTPTTLIPLIVKDFNAEIALAALPVAVGKLTYVLCLLPGGLFVDHFGARASLIAGFSIVGAATLGYATLVREFGQLVVFHMMMAVGSALS
;
A
#
# COMPACT_ATOMS: atom_id res chain seq x y z
N MET A 1 4.47 13.39 -28.48
CA MET A 1 4.74 13.67 -27.06
C MET A 1 6.05 13.00 -26.69
N ASP A 2 7.03 13.78 -26.24
CA ASP A 2 8.37 13.25 -25.95
C ASP A 2 8.33 12.15 -24.89
N THR A 3 9.23 11.17 -25.02
CA THR A 3 9.34 10.03 -24.11
C THR A 3 9.48 10.46 -22.65
N LYS A 4 10.16 11.59 -22.39
CA LYS A 4 10.35 12.16 -21.04
C LYS A 4 9.01 12.56 -20.39
N TRP A 5 8.16 13.25 -21.14
CA TRP A 5 6.84 13.68 -20.65
C TRP A 5 5.89 12.50 -20.45
N ARG A 6 5.96 11.48 -21.31
CA ARG A 6 5.22 10.22 -21.12
C ARG A 6 5.61 9.52 -19.82
N MET A 7 6.91 9.43 -19.52
CA MET A 7 7.39 8.82 -18.28
C MET A 7 6.99 9.63 -17.05
N ALA A 8 7.14 10.96 -17.09
CA ALA A 8 6.74 11.82 -15.99
C ALA A 8 5.24 11.70 -15.66
N ILE A 9 4.38 11.70 -16.68
CA ILE A 9 2.93 11.51 -16.51
C ILE A 9 2.63 10.12 -15.94
N ALA A 10 3.28 9.07 -16.46
CA ALA A 10 3.09 7.72 -15.93
C ALA A 10 3.49 7.62 -14.45
N SER A 11 4.65 8.17 -14.07
CA SER A 11 5.10 8.22 -12.67
C SER A 11 4.15 9.01 -11.78
N ALA A 12 3.62 10.14 -12.25
CA ALA A 12 2.63 10.92 -11.51
C ALA A 12 1.34 10.12 -11.28
N ILE A 13 0.83 9.44 -12.30
CA ILE A 13 -0.36 8.58 -12.19
C ILE A 13 -0.12 7.46 -11.18
N LEU A 14 1.02 6.78 -11.27
CA LEU A 14 1.39 5.70 -10.36
C LEU A 14 1.49 6.19 -8.90
N ASN A 15 2.11 7.35 -8.68
CA ASN A 15 2.19 7.95 -7.36
C ASN A 15 0.81 8.32 -6.80
N VAL A 16 -0.08 8.88 -7.63
CA VAL A 16 -1.47 9.18 -7.21
C VAL A 16 -2.21 7.90 -6.82
N ILE A 17 -2.05 6.82 -7.58
CA ILE A 17 -2.66 5.53 -7.26
C ILE A 17 -2.16 5.03 -5.92
N GLN A 18 -0.83 5.02 -5.70
CA GLN A 18 -0.21 4.59 -4.45
C GLN A 18 -0.62 5.45 -3.25
N ALA A 19 -0.62 6.78 -3.42
CA ALA A 19 -1.06 7.73 -2.40
C ALA A 19 -2.53 7.51 -2.04
N GLY A 20 -3.37 7.31 -3.05
CA GLY A 20 -4.79 7.00 -2.88
C GLY A 20 -4.99 5.72 -2.08
N THR A 21 -4.44 4.60 -2.55
CA THR A 21 -4.69 3.27 -1.99
C THR A 21 -4.06 3.05 -0.61
N PHE A 22 -2.84 3.53 -0.37
CA PHE A 22 -2.12 3.24 0.87
C PHE A 22 -2.15 4.36 1.92
N PHE A 23 -2.33 5.63 1.53
CA PHE A 23 -2.32 6.74 2.47
C PHE A 23 -3.73 7.30 2.72
N MET A 24 -4.48 7.60 1.66
CA MET A 24 -5.74 8.34 1.79
C MET A 24 -6.91 7.43 2.14
N THR A 25 -7.18 6.41 1.33
CA THR A 25 -8.34 5.51 1.50
C THR A 25 -8.38 4.82 2.86
N PRO A 26 -7.26 4.30 3.41
CA PRO A 26 -7.30 3.69 4.74
C PRO A 26 -7.61 4.71 5.84
N THR A 27 -7.02 5.90 5.77
CA THR A 27 -7.23 6.94 6.79
C THR A 27 -8.68 7.41 6.83
N THR A 28 -9.36 7.43 5.68
CA THR A 28 -10.76 7.87 5.59
C THR A 28 -11.77 6.75 5.89
N LEU A 29 -11.48 5.50 5.51
CA LEU A 29 -12.44 4.40 5.60
C LEU A 29 -12.25 3.48 6.81
N ILE A 30 -11.04 3.36 7.37
CA ILE A 30 -10.78 2.42 8.49
C ILE A 30 -11.70 2.66 9.69
N PRO A 31 -11.99 3.89 10.14
CA PRO A 31 -12.89 4.09 11.28
C PRO A 31 -14.29 3.50 11.04
N LEU A 32 -14.79 3.58 9.81
CA LEU A 32 -16.06 2.97 9.42
C LEU A 32 -15.96 1.44 9.42
N ILE A 33 -14.88 0.90 8.86
CA ILE A 33 -14.64 -0.55 8.77
C ILE A 33 -14.44 -1.19 10.15
N VAL A 34 -13.73 -0.52 11.06
CA VAL A 34 -13.53 -0.99 12.44
C VAL A 34 -14.83 -0.97 13.23
N LYS A 35 -15.68 0.04 12.98
CA LYS A 35 -17.03 0.09 13.53
C LYS A 35 -17.87 -1.08 13.02
N ASP A 36 -17.76 -1.44 11.75
CA ASP A 36 -18.46 -2.61 11.17
C ASP A 36 -17.99 -3.93 11.79
N PHE A 37 -16.74 -4.00 12.26
CA PHE A 37 -16.22 -5.15 13.02
C PHE A 37 -16.64 -5.18 14.50
N ASN A 38 -17.49 -4.25 14.97
CA ASN A 38 -17.83 -4.07 16.39
C ASN A 38 -16.59 -3.94 17.31
N ALA A 39 -15.47 -3.46 16.77
CA ALA A 39 -14.23 -3.26 17.51
C ALA A 39 -14.17 -1.83 18.08
N GLU A 40 -13.30 -1.64 19.08
CA GLU A 40 -13.08 -0.32 19.67
C GLU A 40 -12.49 0.64 18.63
N ILE A 41 -13.09 1.83 18.46
CA ILE A 41 -12.64 2.82 17.47
C ILE A 41 -11.19 3.26 17.73
N ALA A 42 -10.72 3.20 18.98
CA ALA A 42 -9.32 3.45 19.33
C ALA A 42 -8.33 2.54 18.56
N LEU A 43 -8.76 1.34 18.16
CA LEU A 43 -7.96 0.40 17.38
C LEU A 43 -7.87 0.77 15.90
N ALA A 44 -8.65 1.73 15.40
CA ALA A 44 -8.59 2.17 14.01
C ALA A 44 -7.22 2.71 13.60
N ALA A 45 -6.45 3.26 14.54
CA ALA A 45 -5.10 3.71 14.26
C ALA A 45 -4.10 2.56 14.04
N LEU A 46 -4.39 1.36 14.56
CA LEU A 46 -3.43 0.27 14.62
C LEU A 46 -3.05 -0.29 13.23
N PRO A 47 -3.98 -0.61 12.31
CA PRO A 47 -3.61 -1.07 10.96
C PRO A 47 -2.77 -0.05 10.20
N VAL A 48 -3.09 1.25 10.36
CA VAL A 48 -2.34 2.35 9.75
C VAL A 48 -0.93 2.42 10.33
N ALA A 49 -0.79 2.41 11.66
CA ALA A 49 0.49 2.49 12.33
C ALA A 49 1.40 1.31 11.97
N VAL A 50 0.87 0.09 12.02
CA VAL A 50 1.61 -1.12 11.63
C VAL A 50 1.98 -1.07 10.15
N GLY A 51 1.09 -0.61 9.28
CA GLY A 51 1.39 -0.38 7.87
C GLY A 51 2.53 0.61 7.66
N LYS A 52 2.55 1.75 8.37
CA LYS A 52 3.64 2.74 8.27
C LYS A 52 4.97 2.20 8.79
N LEU A 53 4.97 1.48 9.91
CA LEU A 53 6.18 0.83 10.42
C LEU A 53 6.72 -0.18 9.41
N THR A 54 5.84 -1.02 8.85
CA THR A 54 6.21 -1.99 7.82
C THR A 54 6.80 -1.29 6.60
N TYR A 55 6.17 -0.21 6.13
CA TYR A 55 6.67 0.59 5.01
C TYR A 55 8.09 1.09 5.28
N VAL A 56 8.33 1.72 6.43
CA VAL A 56 9.67 2.24 6.82
C VAL A 56 10.70 1.12 6.87
N LEU A 57 10.36 -0.02 7.47
CA LEU A 57 11.26 -1.19 7.52
C LEU A 57 11.56 -1.75 6.13
N CYS A 58 10.62 -1.63 5.19
CA CYS A 58 10.76 -2.11 3.83
C CYS A 58 11.46 -1.13 2.87
N LEU A 59 11.70 0.14 3.25
CA LEU A 59 12.37 1.11 2.39
C LEU A 59 13.81 0.70 2.03
N LEU A 60 14.58 0.25 3.03
CA LEU A 60 15.95 -0.22 2.84
C LEU A 60 16.03 -1.46 1.93
N PRO A 61 15.32 -2.57 2.20
CA PRO A 61 15.34 -3.72 1.31
C PRO A 61 14.68 -3.43 -0.05
N GLY A 62 13.71 -2.52 -0.10
CA GLY A 62 13.12 -2.05 -1.36
C GLY A 62 14.14 -1.32 -2.23
N GLY A 63 14.96 -0.44 -1.64
CA GLY A 63 16.08 0.20 -2.34
C GLY A 63 17.08 -0.81 -2.90
N LEU A 64 17.49 -1.79 -2.08
CA LEU A 64 18.37 -2.88 -2.53
C LEU A 64 17.76 -3.69 -3.68
N PHE A 65 16.44 -3.92 -3.64
CA PHE A 65 15.72 -4.61 -4.71
C PHE A 65 15.74 -3.79 -6.02
N VAL A 66 15.50 -2.47 -5.95
CA VAL A 66 15.58 -1.56 -7.09
C VAL A 66 16.98 -1.56 -7.68
N ASP A 67 18.02 -1.53 -6.85
CA ASP A 67 19.41 -1.53 -7.30
C ASP A 67 19.78 -2.83 -8.03
N HIS A 68 19.22 -3.97 -7.59
CA HIS A 68 19.52 -5.28 -8.17
C HIS A 68 18.71 -5.60 -9.43
N PHE A 69 17.39 -5.34 -9.42
CA PHE A 69 16.48 -5.73 -10.50
C PHE A 69 16.06 -4.58 -11.42
N GLY A 70 16.43 -3.34 -11.06
CA GLY A 70 16.08 -2.12 -11.78
C GLY A 70 14.69 -1.59 -11.44
N ALA A 71 14.52 -0.28 -11.69
CA ALA A 71 13.29 0.45 -11.34
C ALA A 71 12.01 -0.12 -11.99
N ARG A 72 12.09 -0.61 -13.23
CA ARG A 72 10.90 -1.14 -13.92
C ARG A 72 10.37 -2.42 -13.27
N ALA A 73 11.25 -3.35 -12.91
CA ALA A 73 10.86 -4.59 -12.25
C ALA A 73 10.28 -4.30 -10.86
N SER A 74 10.91 -3.37 -10.13
CA SER A 74 10.43 -2.94 -8.81
C SER A 74 9.04 -2.32 -8.88
N LEU A 75 8.79 -1.40 -9.81
CA LEU A 75 7.48 -0.79 -10.02
C LEU A 75 6.40 -1.86 -10.33
N ILE A 76 6.68 -2.79 -11.24
CA ILE A 76 5.72 -3.85 -11.58
C ILE A 76 5.43 -4.71 -10.35
N ALA A 77 6.46 -5.19 -9.65
CA ALA A 77 6.30 -6.01 -8.45
C ALA A 77 5.51 -5.27 -7.36
N GLY A 78 5.87 -4.02 -7.08
CA GLY A 78 5.22 -3.18 -6.08
C GLY A 78 3.74 -2.96 -6.37
N PHE A 79 3.40 -2.52 -7.58
CA PHE A 79 2.00 -2.32 -7.96
C PHE A 79 1.20 -3.62 -8.05
N SER A 80 1.82 -4.74 -8.44
CA SER A 80 1.16 -6.06 -8.38
C SER A 80 0.83 -6.47 -6.94
N ILE A 81 1.76 -6.27 -6.00
CA ILE A 81 1.52 -6.57 -4.58
C ILE A 81 0.43 -5.65 -4.00
N VAL A 82 0.51 -4.34 -4.25
CA VAL A 82 -0.51 -3.38 -3.80
C VAL A 82 -1.88 -3.73 -4.38
N GLY A 83 -1.96 -4.03 -5.68
CA GLY A 83 -3.21 -4.40 -6.34
C GLY A 83 -3.82 -5.68 -5.76
N ALA A 84 -3.02 -6.74 -5.59
CA ALA A 84 -3.47 -7.99 -4.99
C ALA A 84 -3.92 -7.80 -3.54
N ALA A 85 -3.15 -7.04 -2.75
CA ALA A 85 -3.51 -6.74 -1.36
C ALA A 85 -4.78 -5.90 -1.26
N THR A 86 -5.00 -4.94 -2.17
CA THR A 86 -6.21 -4.10 -2.20
C THR A 86 -7.45 -4.92 -2.61
N LEU A 87 -7.32 -5.83 -3.57
CA LEU A 87 -8.40 -6.75 -3.94
C LEU A 87 -8.72 -7.73 -2.81
N GLY A 88 -7.69 -8.28 -2.15
CA GLY A 88 -7.86 -9.13 -0.98
C GLY A 88 -8.50 -8.38 0.19
N TYR A 89 -8.10 -7.13 0.40
CA TYR A 89 -8.72 -6.22 1.38
C TYR A 89 -10.23 -6.11 1.16
N ALA A 90 -10.64 -5.84 -0.08
CA ALA A 90 -12.05 -5.64 -0.42
C ALA A 90 -12.90 -6.93 -0.35
N THR A 91 -12.29 -8.10 -0.56
CA THR A 91 -13.05 -9.35 -0.75
C THR A 91 -12.93 -10.33 0.40
N LEU A 92 -11.75 -10.42 1.03
CA LEU A 92 -11.37 -11.47 1.98
C LEU A 92 -11.39 -11.01 3.43
N VAL A 93 -11.30 -9.70 3.70
CA VAL A 93 -11.30 -9.20 5.07
C VAL A 93 -12.68 -9.39 5.70
N ARG A 94 -12.69 -10.14 6.81
CA ARG A 94 -13.85 -10.42 7.66
C ARG A 94 -13.57 -10.09 9.13
N GLU A 95 -12.29 -9.95 9.48
CA GLU A 95 -11.85 -9.73 10.85
C GLU A 95 -10.77 -8.65 10.91
N PHE A 96 -10.68 -8.00 12.07
CA PHE A 96 -9.71 -6.94 12.32
C PHE A 96 -8.25 -7.40 12.16
N GLY A 97 -7.92 -8.64 12.53
CA GLY A 97 -6.56 -9.17 12.34
C GLY A 97 -6.14 -9.23 10.87
N GLN A 98 -7.06 -9.63 9.99
CA GLN A 98 -6.81 -9.68 8.55
C GLN A 98 -6.59 -8.27 7.99
N LEU A 99 -7.32 -7.28 8.51
CA LEU A 99 -7.16 -5.87 8.14
C LEU A 99 -5.72 -5.38 8.32
N VAL A 100 -5.07 -5.76 9.42
CA VAL A 100 -3.67 -5.43 9.74
C VAL A 100 -2.72 -6.13 8.76
N VAL A 101 -2.92 -7.42 8.49
CA VAL A 101 -2.08 -8.19 7.56
C VAL A 101 -2.12 -7.60 6.15
N PHE A 102 -3.31 -7.29 5.63
CA PHE A 102 -3.43 -6.66 4.31
C PHE A 102 -2.80 -5.26 4.27
N HIS A 103 -2.83 -4.51 5.37
CA HIS A 103 -2.10 -3.24 5.48
C HIS A 103 -0.58 -3.41 5.40
N MET A 104 -0.03 -4.43 6.04
CA MET A 104 1.38 -4.77 5.92
C MET A 104 1.74 -5.15 4.48
N MET A 105 0.90 -5.95 3.80
CA MET A 105 1.12 -6.31 2.40
C MET A 105 1.08 -5.10 1.47
N MET A 106 0.11 -4.19 1.65
CA MET A 106 0.07 -2.93 0.90
C MET A 106 1.31 -2.07 1.17
N ALA A 107 1.82 -2.06 2.40
CA ALA A 107 3.04 -1.34 2.76
C ALA A 107 4.29 -1.91 2.06
N VAL A 108 4.43 -3.23 2.02
CA VAL A 108 5.52 -3.92 1.30
C VAL A 108 5.50 -3.57 -0.18
N GLY A 109 4.33 -3.70 -0.83
CA GLY A 109 4.18 -3.35 -2.24
C GLY A 109 4.47 -1.87 -2.49
N SER A 110 4.02 -1.00 -1.59
CA SER A 110 4.25 0.44 -1.68
C SER A 110 5.73 0.82 -1.49
N ALA A 111 6.52 0.04 -0.75
CA ALA A 111 7.95 0.31 -0.59
C ALA A 111 8.77 -0.03 -1.85
N LEU A 112 8.21 -0.86 -2.74
CA LEU A 112 8.83 -1.27 -4.00
C LEU A 112 8.40 -0.39 -5.20
N SER A 113 7.28 0.33 -5.08
CA SER A 113 6.68 1.15 -6.13
C SER A 113 6.98 2.63 -5.99
#